data_AF-A0A0C2VVU9-F1
#
_entry.id   AF-A0A0C2VVU9-F1
#
_cell.length_a   1.000
_cell.length_b   1.000
_cell.length_c   1.000
_cell.angle_alpha   90.00
_cell.angle_beta   90.00
_cell.angle_gamma   90.00
#
_symmetry.space_group_name_H-M   'P 1'
#
loop_
_entity.id
_entity.type
_entity.pdbx_description
1 polymer ?
#
loop_
_entity_poly.entity_id
_entity_poly.type
_entity_poly.pdbx_seq_one_letter_code
_entity_poly.pdbx_strand_id
1 'polypeptide(L)' 'MNGLTIILALVTILSVIGTITSFKEKNIMGIFFALASLGVFGWFTVMTIVFDGYPH' A
#
# COMPACT_ATOMS: atom_id res chain seq x y z
N MET A 1 15.64 9.85 7.13
CA MET A 1 14.73 9.35 6.08
C MET A 1 15.24 7.98 5.64
N ASN A 2 14.78 6.91 6.28
CA ASN A 2 15.26 5.55 6.01
C ASN A 2 14.73 5.06 4.66
N GLY A 3 15.54 4.35 3.88
CA GLY A 3 15.15 3.83 2.55
C GLY A 3 13.90 2.93 2.58
N LEU A 4 13.56 2.39 3.76
CA LEU A 4 12.34 1.62 4.03
C LEU A 4 11.07 2.41 3.69
N THR A 5 11.00 3.69 4.08
CA THR A 5 9.81 4.54 3.87
C THR A 5 9.54 4.79 2.39
N ILE A 6 10.60 4.95 1.60
CA ILE A 6 10.50 5.18 0.15
C ILE A 6 9.97 3.92 -0.55
N ILE A 7 10.50 2.74 -0.19
CA ILE A 7 10.06 1.48 -0.79
C ILE A 7 8.60 1.19 -0.43
N LEU A 8 8.20 1.40 0.83
CA LEU A 8 6.81 1.21 1.26
C LEU A 8 5.83 2.15 0.54
N ALA A 9 6.21 3.43 0.38
CA ALA A 9 5.43 4.40 -0.37
C ALA A 9 5.21 3.96 -1.82
N LEU A 10 6.27 3.50 -2.49
CA LEU A 10 6.18 2.97 -3.87
C LEU A 10 5.29 1.72 -3.95
N VAL A 11 5.43 0.78 -3.02
CA VAL A 11 4.60 -0.45 -2.97
C VAL A 11 3.13 -0.10 -2.75
N THR A 12 2.82 0.88 -1.90
CA THR A 12 1.44 1.34 -1.66
C THR A 12 0.82 1.90 -2.92
N ILE A 13 1.54 2.76 -3.66
CA ILE A 13 1.07 3.30 -4.94
C ILE A 13 0.78 2.16 -5.93
N LEU A 14 1.67 1.17 -6.00
CA LEU A 14 1.49 0.00 -6.88
C LEU A 14 0.27 -0.85 -6.46
N SER A 15 0.03 -0.98 -5.15
CA SER A 15 -1.12 -1.70 -4.60
C SER A 15 -2.45 -0.99 -4.89
N VAL A 16 -2.48 0.35 -4.90
CA VAL A 16 -3.64 1.13 -5.35
C VAL A 16 -3.97 0.82 -6.80
N ILE A 17 -2.96 0.80 -7.68
CA ILE A 17 -3.13 0.49 -9.09
C ILE A 17 -3.64 -0.95 -9.27
N GLY A 18 -3.10 -1.92 -8.52
CA GLY A 18 -3.56 -3.31 -8.53
C GLY A 18 -5.02 -3.46 -8.08
N THR A 19 -5.45 -2.67 -7.09
CA THR A 19 -6.83 -2.65 -6.60
C THR A 19 -7.79 -2.10 -7.64
N ILE A 20 -7.45 -0.96 -8.27
CA ILE A 20 -8.26 -0.37 -9.35
C ILE A 20 -8.39 -1.32 -10.54
N THR A 21 -7.30 -1.98 -10.91
CA THR A 21 -7.29 -2.94 -12.04
C THR A 21 -8.13 -4.17 -11.72
N SER A 22 -8.05 -4.70 -10.50
CA SER A 22 -8.87 -5.83 -10.04
C SER A 22 -10.37 -5.49 -10.02
N PHE A 23 -10.72 -4.23 -9.71
CA PHE A 23 -12.09 -3.75 -9.81
C PHE A 23 -12.61 -3.72 -11.26
N LYS A 24 -11.76 -3.40 -12.25
CA LYS A 24 -12.15 -3.40 -13.67
C LYS A 24 -12.39 -4.81 -14.22
N GLU A 25 -11.63 -5.79 -13.74
CA GLU A 25 -11.76 -7.20 -14.12
C GLU A 25 -13.00 -7.91 -13.52
N LYS A 26 -13.73 -7.26 -12.59
CA LYS A 26 -14.84 -7.87 -11.81
C LYS A 26 -14.46 -9.16 -11.08
N ASN A 27 -13.17 -9.39 -10.86
CA ASN A 27 -12.69 -10.58 -10.18
C ASN A 27 -12.82 -10.39 -8.66
N ILE A 28 -13.91 -10.89 -8.09
CA ILE A 28 -14.25 -10.74 -6.66
C ILE A 28 -13.12 -11.25 -5.75
N MET A 29 -12.48 -12.37 -6.11
CA MET A 29 -11.32 -12.89 -5.38
C MET A 29 -10.10 -11.98 -5.52
N GLY A 30 -9.86 -11.46 -6.72
CA GLY A 30 -8.78 -10.51 -6.99
C GLY A 30 -8.95 -9.18 -6.24
N ILE A 31 -10.17 -8.67 -6.17
CA ILE A 31 -10.51 -7.45 -5.43
C ILE A 31 -10.25 -7.65 -3.94
N PHE A 32 -10.65 -8.79 -3.37
CA PHE A 32 -10.38 -9.09 -1.96
C PHE A 32 -8.88 -9.15 -1.66
N PHE A 33 -8.10 -9.83 -2.49
CA PHE A 33 -6.65 -9.94 -2.33
C PHE A 33 -5.93 -8.59 -2.54
N ALA A 34 -6.39 -7.79 -3.51
CA ALA A 34 -5.85 -6.48 -3.78
C ALA A 34 -6.18 -5.50 -2.66
N LEU A 35 -7.42 -5.46 -2.16
CA LEU A 35 -7.82 -4.65 -1.00
C LEU A 35 -7.07 -5.06 0.28
N ALA A 36 -6.88 -6.36 0.52
CA ALA A 36 -6.10 -6.83 1.65
C ALA A 36 -4.64 -6.37 1.54
N SER A 37 -4.04 -6.49 0.35
CA SER A 37 -2.68 -6.00 0.09
C SER A 37 -2.59 -4.49 0.28
N LEU A 38 -3.55 -3.73 -0.23
CA LEU A 38 -3.59 -2.27 -0.10
C LEU A 38 -3.77 -1.85 1.36
N GLY A 39 -4.62 -2.56 2.11
CA GLY A 39 -4.83 -2.36 3.53
C GLY A 39 -3.57 -2.60 4.33
N VAL A 40 -2.86 -3.71 4.09
CA VAL A 40 -1.60 -4.03 4.79
C VAL A 40 -0.50 -3.05 4.38
N PHE A 41 -0.17 -2.94 3.10
CA PHE A 41 0.95 -2.09 2.64
C PHE A 41 0.68 -0.60 2.84
N GLY A 42 -0.56 -0.16 2.66
CA GLY A 42 -0.98 1.21 2.94
C GLY A 42 -0.90 1.54 4.42
N TRP A 43 -1.40 0.67 5.31
CA TRP A 43 -1.30 0.88 6.75
C TRP A 43 0.16 0.92 7.23
N PHE A 44 0.99 -0.02 6.75
CA PHE A 44 2.42 -0.02 7.06
C PHE A 44 3.10 1.25 6.57
N THR A 45 2.70 1.79 5.41
CA THR A 45 3.29 3.01 4.83
C THR A 45 2.91 4.23 5.64
N VAL A 46 1.63 4.34 6.02
CA VAL A 46 1.15 5.43 6.88
C VAL A 46 1.83 5.37 8.24
N MET A 47 1.90 4.20 8.87
CA MET A 47 2.61 4.03 10.15
C MET A 47 4.08 4.39 10.03
N THR A 48 4.77 3.98 8.95
CA THR A 48 6.18 4.33 8.74
C THR A 48 6.36 5.83 8.52
N ILE A 49 5.50 6.49 7.76
CA ILE A 49 5.57 7.95 7.56
C ILE A 49 5.28 8.69 8.87
N VAL A 50 4.34 8.22 9.69
CA VAL A 50 3.96 8.89 10.94
C VAL A 50 4.98 8.64 12.06
N PHE A 51 5.47 7.42 12.23
CA PHE A 51 6.43 7.05 13.28
C PHE A 51 7.89 7.35 12.92
N ASP A 52 8.28 7.19 11.65
CA ASP A 52 9.66 7.38 11.18
C ASP A 52 9.86 8.72 10.44
N GLY A 53 8.77 9.47 10.21
CA GLY A 53 8.81 10.80 9.60
C GLY A 53 9.11 11.93 10.59
N TYR A 54 9.01 11.69 11.90
CA TYR A 54 9.50 12.64 12.90
C TYR A 54 10.88 12.19 13.40
N PRO A 55 11.96 12.86 12.99
CA PRO A 55 13.26 12.65 13.62
C PRO A 55 13.17 13.13 15.07
N HIS A 56 13.56 12.28 16.02
CA HIS A 56 14.21 12.78 17.23
C HIS A 56 15.69 13.00 16.94
#